data_AF-A0A6G0W2M2-F1
#
_entry.id   AF-A0A6G0W2M2-F1
#
_cell.length_a   1.000
_cell.length_b   1.000
_cell.length_c   1.000
_cell.angle_alpha   90.00
_cell.angle_beta   90.00
_cell.angle_gamma   90.00
#
_symmetry.space_group_name_H-M   'P 1'
#
loop_
_entity.id
_entity.type
_entity.pdbx_description
1 polymer ?
#
loop_
_entity_poly.entity_id
_entity_poly.type
_entity_poly.pdbx_seq_one_letter_code
_entity_poly.pdbx_strand_id
1 'polypeptide(L)' 'MDVLRYAHKNGCPWNERTCEAAAKGGNMDILRYAHENGCPWNERTCEAAAVNGHMDVLRYAQENGCPMVDNRP' A
#
# COMPACT_ATOMS: atom_id res chain seq x y z
N MET A 1 -13.46 5.28 5.18
CA MET A 1 -13.40 4.68 3.82
C MET A 1 -14.19 5.46 2.78
N ASP A 2 -15.32 6.09 3.13
CA ASP A 2 -16.24 6.68 2.15
C ASP A 2 -15.64 7.81 1.31
N VAL A 3 -14.82 8.68 1.91
CA VAL A 3 -14.13 9.76 1.18
C VAL A 3 -13.13 9.21 0.16
N LEU A 4 -12.44 8.12 0.49
CA LEU A 4 -11.46 7.48 -0.39
C LEU A 4 -12.11 6.75 -1.56
N ARG A 5 -13.21 6.03 -1.30
CA ARG A 5 -14.04 5.41 -2.34
C ARG A 5 -14.67 6.45 -3.25
N TYR A 6 -15.14 7.57 -2.68
CA TYR A 6 -15.69 8.69 -3.43
C TYR A 6 -14.63 9.34 -4.31
N ALA A 7 -13.46 9.68 -3.78
CA ALA A 7 -12.37 10.27 -4.55
C ALA A 7 -11.97 9.37 -5.73
N HIS A 8 -11.86 8.05 -5.50
CA HIS A 8 -11.56 7.09 -6.56
C HIS A 8 -12.64 7.04 -7.64
N LYS A 9 -13.92 6.94 -7.26
CA LYS A 9 -15.03 6.94 -8.22
C LYS A 9 -15.12 8.24 -9.02
N ASN A 10 -14.63 9.35 -8.49
CA ASN A 10 -14.59 10.64 -9.16
C ASN A 10 -13.31 10.84 -9.99
N GLY A 11 -12.52 9.77 -10.22
CA GLY A 11 -11.37 9.79 -11.11
C GLY A 11 -10.10 10.36 -10.50
N CYS A 12 -9.99 10.48 -9.16
CA CYS A 12 -8.69 10.76 -8.57
C CYS A 12 -7.72 9.60 -8.90
N PRO A 13 -6.62 9.86 -9.61
CA PRO A 13 -5.68 8.82 -9.96
C PRO A 13 -5.03 8.29 -8.67
N TRP A 14 -5.13 6.98 -8.49
CA TRP A 14 -4.29 6.29 -7.53
C TRP A 14 -2.98 5.95 -8.22
N ASN A 15 -1.90 6.48 -7.69
CA ASN A 15 -0.56 6.09 -8.08
C ASN A 15 0.08 5.27 -6.96
N GLU A 16 1.24 4.70 -7.26
CA GLU A 16 2.11 3.94 -6.36
C GLU A 16 2.35 4.61 -4.98
N ARG A 17 2.23 5.94 -4.87
CA ARG A 17 2.32 6.67 -3.58
C ARG A 17 1.12 6.45 -2.66
N THR A 18 -0.02 6.03 -3.21
CA THR A 18 -1.22 5.70 -2.42
C THR A 18 -0.97 4.49 -1.55
N CYS A 19 -0.39 3.43 -2.12
CA CYS A 19 0.03 2.24 -1.39
C CYS A 19 1.12 2.56 -0.37
N GLU A 20 2.13 3.36 -0.75
CA GLU A 20 3.19 3.81 0.18
C GLU A 20 2.62 4.58 1.38
N ALA A 21 1.71 5.53 1.16
CA ALA A 21 1.10 6.31 2.23
C ALA A 21 0.19 5.46 3.13
N ALA A 22 -0.59 4.54 2.54
CA ALA A 22 -1.40 3.59 3.28
C ALA A 22 -0.52 2.68 4.16
N ALA A 23 0.59 2.20 3.60
CA ALA A 23 1.54 1.34 4.30
C ALA A 23 2.27 2.07 5.43
N LYS A 24 2.72 3.30 5.18
CA LYS A 24 3.34 4.18 6.18
C LYS A 24 2.41 4.47 7.36
N GLY A 25 1.11 4.59 7.10
CA GLY A 25 0.11 4.87 8.13
C GLY A 25 -0.52 3.64 8.77
N GLY A 26 -0.12 2.42 8.40
CA GLY A 26 -0.71 1.19 8.94
C GLY A 26 -2.14 0.94 8.49
N ASN A 27 -2.59 1.59 7.41
CA ASN A 27 -3.98 1.56 6.97
C ASN A 27 -4.25 0.38 6.04
N MET A 28 -4.40 -0.81 6.63
CA MET A 28 -4.66 -2.07 5.91
C MET A 28 -5.84 -1.98 4.94
N ASP A 29 -6.98 -1.44 5.38
CA ASP A 29 -8.16 -1.33 4.53
C ASP A 29 -7.95 -0.43 3.29
N ILE A 30 -7.16 0.64 3.42
CA ILE A 30 -6.83 1.52 2.29
C ILE A 30 -5.90 0.77 1.34
N LEU A 31 -4.90 0.06 1.87
CA LEU A 31 -3.95 -0.72 1.08
C LEU A 31 -4.65 -1.81 0.25
N ARG A 32 -5.53 -2.58 0.90
CA ARG A 32 -6.33 -3.62 0.23
C ARG A 32 -7.21 -3.03 -0.86
N TYR A 33 -7.94 -1.97 -0.54
CA TYR A 33 -8.81 -1.31 -1.52
C TYR A 33 -8.00 -0.74 -2.69
N ALA A 34 -6.85 -0.12 -2.43
CA ALA A 34 -5.94 0.36 -3.46
C ALA A 34 -5.49 -0.76 -4.40
N HIS A 35 -5.02 -1.86 -3.82
CA HIS A 35 -4.54 -3.02 -4.56
C HIS A 35 -5.66 -3.69 -5.40
N GLU A 36 -6.83 -3.91 -4.80
CA GLU A 36 -7.99 -4.54 -5.47
C GLU A 36 -8.51 -3.75 -6.67
N ASN A 37 -8.32 -2.43 -6.72
CA ASN A 37 -8.67 -1.62 -7.90
C ASN A 37 -7.45 -1.32 -8.81
N GLY A 38 -6.39 -2.13 -8.72
CA GLY A 38 -5.28 -2.10 -9.68
C GLY A 38 -4.19 -1.08 -9.40
N CYS A 39 -4.09 -0.55 -8.17
CA CYS A 39 -2.94 0.27 -7.80
C CYS A 39 -1.67 -0.59 -7.76
N PRO A 40 -0.59 -0.22 -8.49
CA PRO A 40 0.65 -0.97 -8.46
C PRO A 40 1.33 -0.86 -7.09
N TRP A 41 2.05 -1.92 -6.72
CA TRP A 41 2.96 -1.88 -5.58
C TRP A 41 4.14 -0.97 -5.90
N ASN A 42 4.47 -0.07 -4.96
CA ASN A 42 5.77 0.59 -4.95
C ASN A 42 6.77 -0.28 -4.18
N GLU A 43 8.02 -0.35 -4.60
CA GLU A 43 9.14 -0.94 -3.85
C GLU A 43 9.23 -0.36 -2.42
N ARG A 44 8.87 0.91 -2.25
CA ARG A 44 8.81 1.59 -0.95
C ARG A 44 7.60 1.23 -0.10
N THR A 45 6.59 0.53 -0.64
CA THR A 45 5.38 0.17 0.12
C THR A 45 5.75 -0.77 1.27
N CYS A 46 6.51 -1.83 0.95
CA CYS A 46 6.97 -2.80 1.92
C CYS A 46 7.97 -2.17 2.91
N GLU A 47 8.90 -1.34 2.43
CA GLU A 47 9.84 -0.60 3.28
C GLU A 47 9.11 0.32 4.26
N ALA A 48 8.12 1.09 3.79
CA ALA A 48 7.35 2.00 4.63
C ALA A 48 6.57 1.26 5.72
N ALA A 49 5.93 0.12 5.41
CA ALA A 49 5.28 -0.70 6.41
C ALA A 49 6.29 -1.24 7.45
N ALA A 50 7.44 -1.73 7.01
CA ALA A 50 8.48 -2.28 7.89
C ALA A 50 9.09 -1.21 8.82
N VAL A 51 9.48 -0.05 8.28
CA VAL A 51 10.09 1.06 9.03
C VAL A 51 9.15 1.61 10.10
N ASN A 52 7.84 1.65 9.83
CA ASN A 52 6.84 2.13 10.78
C ASN A 52 6.29 1.02 11.70
N GLY A 53 6.79 -0.22 11.57
CA GLY A 53 6.39 -1.34 12.43
C GLY A 53 5.00 -1.91 12.14
N HIS A 54 4.41 -1.61 10.98
CA HIS A 54 3.11 -2.12 10.55
C HIS A 54 3.25 -3.51 9.93
N MET A 55 3.54 -4.51 10.76
CA MET A 55 3.86 -5.88 10.32
C MET A 55 2.69 -6.61 9.66
N ASP A 56 1.46 -6.29 10.04
CA ASP A 56 0.23 -6.79 9.42
C ASP A 56 0.08 -6.31 7.97
N VAL A 57 0.31 -5.01 7.75
CA VAL A 57 0.35 -4.39 6.42
C VAL A 57 1.50 -4.95 5.58
N LEU A 58 2.68 -5.11 6.19
CA LEU A 58 3.87 -5.67 5.52
C LEU A 58 3.59 -7.08 5.00
N ARG A 59 3.04 -7.96 5.86
CA ARG A 59 2.71 -9.33 5.51
C ARG A 59 1.70 -9.38 4.37
N TYR A 60 0.65 -8.56 4.44
CA TYR A 60 -0.32 -8.49 3.35
C TYR A 60 0.34 -8.06 2.04
N ALA A 61 1.18 -7.02 2.05
CA ALA A 61 1.88 -6.57 0.86
C ALA A 61 2.78 -7.67 0.28
N GLN A 62 3.52 -8.41 1.12
CA GLN A 62 4.33 -9.56 0.69
C GLN A 62 3.49 -10.68 0.06
N GLU A 63 2.40 -11.08 0.72
CA GLU A 63 1.50 -12.15 0.23
C GLU A 63 0.86 -11.80 -1.11
N ASN A 64 0.71 -10.51 -1.41
CA ASN A 64 0.12 -10.00 -2.66
C ASN A 64 1.16 -9.53 -3.69
N GLY A 65 2.44 -9.91 -3.51
CA GLY A 65 3.48 -9.73 -4.53
C GLY A 65 4.13 -8.35 -4.56
N CYS A 66 4.11 -7.60 -3.44
CA CYS A 66 4.92 -6.39 -3.30
C CYS A 66 6.42 -6.75 -3.43
N PRO A 67 7.16 -6.10 -4.35
CA PRO A 67 8.59 -6.33 -4.49
C PRO A 67 9.30 -5.79 -3.25
N MET A 68 9.85 -6.68 -2.43
CA MET A 68 10.76 -6.27 -1.38
C MET A 68 12.11 -5.96 -2.01
N VAL A 69 12.60 -4.74 -1.77
CA VAL A 69 14.01 -4.44 -1.99
C VAL A 69 14.78 -5.29 -0.99
N ASP A 70 15.29 -6.42 -1.45
CA ASP A 70 16.12 -7.32 -0.66
C ASP A 70 17.47 -6.65 -0.40
N ASN A 71 17.53 -5.79 0.63
CA ASN A 71 18.76 -5.25 1.18
C ASN A 71 19.45 -6.28 2.10
N ARG A 72 19.45 -7.56 1.72
CA ARG A 72 20.39 -8.51 2.34
C ARG A 72 21.80 -8.13 1.89
N PRO A 73 22.73 -7.84 2.84
CA PRO A 73 24.10 -7.47 2.53
C PRO A 73 24.89 -8.61 1.86
#